data_AF-A0A532D0P2-F1
#
_entry.id   AF-A0A532D0P2-F1
#
_cell.length_a   1.000
_cell.length_b   1.000
_cell.length_c   1.000
_cell.angle_alpha   90.00
_cell.angle_beta   90.00
_cell.angle_gamma   90.00
#
_symmetry.space_group_name_H-M   'P 1'
#
loop_
_entity.id
_entity.type
_entity.pdbx_description
1 polymer ?
#
loop_
_entity_poly.entity_id
_entity_poly.type
_entity_poly.pdbx_seq_one_letter_code
_entity_poly.pdbx_strand_id
1 'polypeptide(L)'
;MLFQNTVGSGFDRLSGIENVTGTNFADTLIGNAGSNVLNGLAGNDLLTGGAGRDILTGGSGFDTFDYNAASDSPASAGRDVITDFQGNGIFAGDRIDLSTIDANLFAFGNQAFFPGQLSYNQGAGLLSINILGNLSPVDMQIQLTAGTPLVIRGPFSDIIL
;
A
#
# COMPACT_ATOMS: atom_id res chain seq x y z
N MET A 1 -13.43 -8.75 -4.47
CA MET A 1 -13.50 -10.19 -4.12
C MET A 1 -12.11 -10.57 -3.68
N LEU A 2 -11.98 -11.40 -2.67
CA LEU A 2 -10.73 -11.62 -1.97
C LEU A 2 -10.48 -13.12 -1.89
N PHE A 3 -9.24 -13.57 -2.11
CA PHE A 3 -8.86 -14.99 -2.14
C PHE A 3 -7.94 -15.30 -0.96
N GLN A 4 -8.29 -16.29 -0.14
CA GLN A 4 -7.33 -16.89 0.82
C GLN A 4 -7.01 -18.32 0.41
N ASN A 5 -5.77 -18.74 0.67
CA ASN A 5 -5.29 -20.11 0.47
C ASN A 5 -5.24 -20.84 1.82
N THR A 6 -6.23 -21.68 2.10
CA THR A 6 -6.43 -22.37 3.39
C THR A 6 -5.62 -23.67 3.56
N VAL A 7 -4.39 -23.73 3.04
CA VAL A 7 -3.45 -24.85 3.24
C VAL A 7 -4.02 -26.24 2.89
N GLY A 8 -4.98 -26.32 1.96
CA GLY A 8 -5.58 -27.60 1.58
C GLY A 8 -6.85 -27.51 0.73
N SER A 9 -6.72 -27.09 -0.52
CA SER A 9 -7.70 -27.31 -1.61
C SER A 9 -8.92 -26.37 -1.72
N GLY A 10 -8.74 -25.07 -1.46
CA GLY A 10 -9.76 -24.08 -1.83
C GLY A 10 -9.18 -22.67 -1.94
N PHE A 11 -9.48 -21.99 -3.05
CA PHE A 11 -9.53 -20.52 -3.04
C PHE A 11 -10.86 -20.15 -2.36
N ASP A 12 -10.81 -19.74 -1.11
CA ASP A 12 -12.01 -19.31 -0.40
C ASP A 12 -12.38 -17.88 -0.83
N ARG A 13 -13.65 -17.69 -1.20
CA ARG A 13 -14.19 -16.38 -1.61
C ARG A 13 -15.05 -15.80 -0.49
N LEU A 14 -14.41 -15.16 0.47
CA LEU A 14 -15.09 -14.47 1.58
C LEU A 14 -15.66 -13.13 1.08
N SER A 15 -16.90 -12.80 1.47
CA SER A 15 -17.60 -11.57 1.07
C SER A 15 -18.22 -10.92 2.30
N GLY A 16 -18.03 -9.61 2.46
CA GLY A 16 -18.54 -8.87 3.63
C GLY A 16 -17.78 -9.16 4.93
N ILE A 17 -16.49 -9.46 4.83
CA ILE A 17 -15.60 -9.52 5.99
C ILE A 17 -14.70 -8.29 5.93
N GLU A 18 -14.86 -7.42 6.92
CA GLU A 18 -14.09 -6.18 7.05
C GLU A 18 -12.74 -6.42 7.71
N ASN A 19 -12.51 -7.57 8.35
CA ASN A 19 -11.26 -7.90 9.05
C ASN A 19 -10.69 -9.24 8.57
N VAL A 20 -9.53 -9.23 7.92
CA VAL A 20 -8.87 -10.41 7.38
C VAL A 20 -7.52 -10.59 8.08
N THR A 21 -7.26 -11.82 8.51
CA THR A 21 -5.95 -12.22 9.04
C THR A 21 -5.43 -13.35 8.17
N GLY A 22 -4.18 -13.20 7.72
CA GLY A 22 -3.42 -14.19 6.96
C GLY A 22 -2.94 -15.33 7.86
N THR A 23 -1.83 -15.93 7.45
CA THR A 23 -1.18 -17.08 8.04
C THR A 23 0.26 -16.74 8.41
N ASN A 24 1.07 -17.73 8.78
CA ASN A 24 2.51 -17.52 8.99
C ASN A 24 3.34 -17.80 7.72
N PHE A 25 2.71 -17.74 6.54
CA PHE A 25 3.33 -17.95 5.24
C PHE A 25 3.05 -16.75 4.34
N ALA A 26 3.70 -16.71 3.17
CA ALA A 26 3.43 -15.66 2.18
C ALA A 26 1.98 -15.72 1.69
N ASP A 27 1.23 -14.67 2.01
CA ASP A 27 -0.18 -14.52 1.70
C ASP A 27 -0.43 -13.41 0.67
N THR A 28 -1.61 -13.47 0.04
CA THR A 28 -2.14 -12.38 -0.78
C THR A 28 -3.49 -11.96 -0.21
N LEU A 29 -3.50 -10.81 0.45
CA LEU A 29 -4.67 -10.23 1.09
C LEU A 29 -5.12 -9.00 0.30
N ILE A 30 -6.15 -9.16 -0.51
CA ILE A 30 -6.82 -8.05 -1.21
C ILE A 30 -7.91 -7.49 -0.27
N GLY A 31 -8.60 -6.40 -0.57
CA GLY A 31 -9.76 -5.92 0.19
C GLY A 31 -10.98 -5.81 -0.71
N ASN A 32 -11.89 -4.93 -0.35
CA ASN A 32 -13.00 -4.54 -1.20
C ASN A 32 -13.07 -3.01 -1.35
N ALA A 33 -14.27 -2.43 -1.43
CA ALA A 33 -14.45 -0.98 -1.61
C ALA A 33 -14.89 -0.28 -0.32
N GLY A 34 -15.02 -1.03 0.78
CA GLY A 34 -15.27 -0.50 2.12
C GLY A 34 -14.04 -0.65 3.00
N SER A 35 -14.06 -0.02 4.17
CA SER A 35 -12.95 -0.09 5.13
C SER A 35 -12.59 -1.52 5.53
N ASN A 36 -11.35 -1.90 5.27
CA ASN A 36 -10.77 -3.19 5.59
C ASN A 36 -9.68 -3.08 6.66
N VAL A 37 -9.55 -4.12 7.48
CA VAL A 37 -8.41 -4.36 8.35
C VAL A 37 -7.74 -5.63 7.86
N LEU A 38 -6.54 -5.52 7.30
CA LEU A 38 -5.78 -6.65 6.77
C LEU A 38 -4.53 -6.86 7.63
N ASN A 39 -4.31 -8.09 8.10
CA ASN A 39 -3.14 -8.45 8.91
C ASN A 39 -2.44 -9.66 8.30
N GLY A 40 -1.23 -9.48 7.77
CA GLY A 40 -0.41 -10.53 7.14
C GLY A 40 0.13 -11.56 8.12
N LEU A 41 0.50 -11.12 9.33
CA LEU A 41 1.19 -11.88 10.38
C LEU A 41 2.66 -12.18 10.09
N ALA A 42 2.99 -13.31 9.49
CA ALA A 42 4.38 -13.66 9.23
C ALA A 42 4.49 -14.23 7.83
N GLY A 43 5.59 -13.96 7.15
CA GLY A 43 5.70 -14.27 5.72
C GLY A 43 6.05 -13.02 4.96
N ASN A 44 6.17 -13.14 3.64
CA ASN A 44 6.33 -11.97 2.78
C ASN A 44 5.00 -11.78 2.08
N ASP A 45 4.19 -10.86 2.59
CA ASP A 45 2.80 -10.75 2.23
C ASP A 45 2.55 -9.66 1.19
N LEU A 46 1.53 -9.86 0.37
CA LEU A 46 0.99 -8.85 -0.54
C LEU A 46 -0.35 -8.36 -0.03
N LEU A 47 -0.43 -7.10 0.39
CA LEU A 47 -1.63 -6.47 0.94
C LEU A 47 -2.14 -5.38 -0.01
N THR A 48 -3.37 -5.52 -0.49
CA THR A 48 -4.09 -4.51 -1.30
C THR A 48 -5.39 -4.15 -0.59
N GLY A 49 -5.48 -2.97 0.04
CA GLY A 49 -6.70 -2.53 0.73
C GLY A 49 -7.91 -2.35 -0.22
N GLY A 50 -7.64 -1.81 -1.41
CA GLY A 50 -8.69 -1.42 -2.35
C GLY A 50 -9.15 0.00 -2.06
N ALA A 51 -10.43 0.30 -2.31
CA ALA A 51 -10.96 1.61 -1.95
C ALA A 51 -11.51 1.57 -0.54
N GLY A 52 -11.45 2.68 0.19
CA GLY A 52 -11.99 2.72 1.54
C GLY A 52 -11.11 3.56 2.42
N ARG A 53 -11.20 3.31 3.73
CA ARG A 53 -10.13 3.70 4.64
C ARG A 53 -9.68 2.44 5.34
N ASP A 54 -8.49 1.98 4.99
CA ASP A 54 -8.01 0.67 5.37
C ASP A 54 -6.93 0.75 6.44
N ILE A 55 -6.81 -0.32 7.22
CA ILE A 55 -5.77 -0.53 8.23
C ILE A 55 -5.01 -1.78 7.81
N LEU A 56 -3.74 -1.60 7.43
CA LEU A 56 -2.91 -2.64 6.89
C LEU A 56 -1.75 -2.92 7.86
N THR A 57 -1.61 -4.18 8.26
CA THR A 57 -0.52 -4.67 9.09
C THR A 57 0.20 -5.76 8.30
N GLY A 58 1.46 -5.53 7.94
CA GLY A 58 2.26 -6.53 7.24
C GLY A 58 2.62 -7.67 8.17
N GLY A 59 3.17 -7.31 9.33
CA GLY A 59 3.66 -8.23 10.33
C GLY A 59 5.17 -8.41 10.21
N SER A 60 5.64 -9.65 10.30
CA SER A 60 7.06 -9.98 10.18
C SER A 60 7.39 -10.54 8.81
N GLY A 61 8.39 -9.97 8.16
CA GLY A 61 8.89 -10.41 6.86
C GLY A 61 9.08 -9.20 5.96
N PHE A 62 9.05 -9.41 4.65
CA PHE A 62 9.17 -8.32 3.68
C PHE A 62 7.85 -8.16 2.95
N ASP A 63 7.03 -7.23 3.44
CA ASP A 63 5.67 -7.09 2.99
C ASP A 63 5.55 -6.03 1.89
N THR A 64 4.60 -6.23 0.99
CA THR A 64 4.28 -5.30 -0.09
C THR A 64 2.87 -4.78 0.08
N PHE A 65 2.75 -3.47 0.28
CA PHE A 65 1.48 -2.75 0.32
C PHE A 65 1.21 -2.18 -1.07
N ASP A 66 0.31 -2.81 -1.81
CA ASP A 66 0.02 -2.53 -3.22
C ASP A 66 -1.19 -1.59 -3.37
N TYR A 67 -0.99 -0.51 -4.13
CA TYR A 67 -2.02 0.46 -4.47
C TYR A 67 -2.16 0.55 -5.99
N ASN A 68 -3.36 0.30 -6.49
CA ASN A 68 -3.64 0.18 -7.91
C ASN A 68 -4.24 1.45 -8.54
N ALA A 69 -4.75 2.34 -7.71
CA ALA A 69 -5.24 3.64 -8.14
C ALA A 69 -5.00 4.70 -7.06
N ALA A 70 -4.85 5.98 -7.47
CA ALA A 70 -4.78 7.10 -6.53
C ALA A 70 -6.03 7.18 -5.61
N SER A 71 -7.17 6.64 -6.07
CA SER A 71 -8.42 6.57 -5.33
C SER A 71 -8.47 5.50 -4.25
N ASP A 72 -7.47 4.61 -4.17
CA ASP A 72 -7.43 3.55 -3.16
C ASP A 72 -7.19 4.16 -1.77
N SER A 73 -6.34 5.18 -1.68
CA SER A 73 -6.06 5.92 -0.44
C SER A 73 -6.09 7.44 -0.64
N PRO A 74 -7.27 8.03 -0.88
CA PRO A 74 -7.42 9.46 -1.11
C PRO A 74 -7.00 10.27 0.11
N ALA A 75 -6.64 11.53 -0.10
CA ALA A 75 -6.28 12.43 1.00
C ALA A 75 -7.41 12.59 2.04
N SER A 76 -7.03 13.04 3.25
CA SER A 76 -7.95 13.30 4.36
C SER A 76 -8.60 12.03 4.96
N ALA A 77 -9.93 11.89 4.85
CA ALA A 77 -10.71 10.94 5.65
C ALA A 77 -10.74 9.51 5.10
N GLY A 78 -10.30 9.31 3.85
CA GLY A 78 -10.16 8.00 3.20
C GLY A 78 -8.72 7.49 3.11
N ARG A 79 -7.79 8.10 3.84
CA ARG A 79 -6.38 7.69 3.81
C ARG A 79 -6.16 6.41 4.60
N ASP A 80 -5.51 5.46 3.98
CA ASP A 80 -5.09 4.21 4.57
C ASP A 80 -3.96 4.38 5.59
N VAL A 81 -3.92 3.44 6.52
CA VAL A 81 -2.98 3.38 7.63
C VAL A 81 -2.21 2.07 7.57
N ILE A 82 -0.91 2.15 7.31
CA ILE A 82 0.01 1.02 7.50
C ILE A 82 0.56 1.08 8.92
N THR A 83 0.30 0.05 9.70
CA THR A 83 0.48 0.11 11.15
C THR A 83 1.91 -0.12 11.60
N ASP A 84 2.68 -0.88 10.83
CA ASP A 84 3.94 -1.49 11.28
C ASP A 84 5.05 -1.44 10.24
N PHE A 85 4.93 -0.58 9.22
CA PHE A 85 5.86 -0.49 8.10
C PHE A 85 7.34 -0.56 8.53
N GLN A 86 8.10 -1.49 7.97
CA GLN A 86 9.49 -1.77 8.30
C GLN A 86 10.41 -1.56 7.09
N GLY A 87 10.62 -0.31 6.66
CA GLY A 87 11.49 -0.06 5.50
C GLY A 87 12.99 -0.17 5.81
N ASN A 88 13.51 -1.37 6.02
CA ASN A 88 14.95 -1.64 6.22
C ASN A 88 15.74 -1.63 4.89
N GLY A 89 15.52 -0.59 4.07
CA GLY A 89 16.14 -0.40 2.77
C GLY A 89 15.59 -1.29 1.64
N ILE A 90 16.11 -1.11 0.41
CA ILE A 90 15.55 -1.74 -0.81
C ILE A 90 15.56 -3.27 -0.76
N PHE A 91 16.40 -3.93 0.04
CA PHE A 91 16.59 -5.39 -0.04
C PHE A 91 16.05 -6.18 1.16
N ALA A 92 15.55 -5.53 2.20
CA ALA A 92 15.32 -6.22 3.47
C ALA A 92 14.17 -5.67 4.32
N GLY A 93 13.22 -4.96 3.71
CA GLY A 93 12.09 -4.39 4.43
C GLY A 93 10.86 -4.21 3.55
N ASP A 94 9.82 -3.69 4.18
CA ASP A 94 8.54 -3.45 3.56
C ASP A 94 8.63 -2.44 2.42
N ARG A 95 7.70 -2.57 1.49
CA ARG A 95 7.60 -1.71 0.33
C ARG A 95 6.17 -1.28 0.10
N ILE A 96 6.00 -0.04 -0.33
CA ILE A 96 4.74 0.44 -0.90
C ILE A 96 4.89 0.35 -2.41
N ASP A 97 4.06 -0.47 -3.06
CA ASP A 97 4.04 -0.60 -4.51
C ASP A 97 3.01 0.36 -5.11
N LEU A 98 3.51 1.34 -5.87
CA LEU A 98 2.72 2.30 -6.63
C LEU A 98 2.97 2.12 -8.14
N SER A 99 3.57 1.00 -8.55
CA SER A 99 4.05 0.79 -9.92
C SER A 99 2.95 0.77 -10.96
N THR A 100 1.69 0.57 -10.57
CA THR A 100 0.51 0.56 -11.46
C THR A 100 -0.12 1.95 -11.61
N ILE A 101 0.22 2.89 -10.73
CA ILE A 101 -0.31 4.25 -10.76
C ILE A 101 0.49 5.09 -11.76
N ASP A 102 -0.22 5.62 -12.74
CA ASP A 102 0.36 6.54 -13.70
C ASP A 102 0.64 7.91 -13.07
N ALA A 103 1.92 8.26 -12.99
CA ALA A 103 2.36 9.53 -12.40
C ALA A 103 2.21 10.75 -13.33
N ASN A 104 1.80 10.56 -14.60
CA ASN A 104 1.60 11.68 -15.54
C ASN A 104 0.43 11.47 -16.53
N LEU A 105 -0.76 11.91 -16.12
CA LEU A 105 -1.97 11.80 -16.96
C LEU A 105 -1.93 12.55 -18.31
N PHE A 106 -0.91 13.36 -18.58
CA PHE A 106 -0.74 14.06 -19.86
C PHE A 106 0.12 13.28 -20.87
N ALA A 107 0.70 12.14 -20.48
CA ALA A 107 1.51 11.29 -21.35
C ALA A 107 0.87 9.90 -21.52
N PHE A 108 1.11 9.25 -22.66
CA PHE A 108 0.60 7.91 -22.90
C PHE A 108 1.47 6.83 -22.24
N GLY A 109 0.80 5.86 -21.60
CA GLY A 109 1.46 4.76 -20.88
C GLY A 109 1.50 5.00 -19.39
N ASN A 110 2.30 4.22 -18.68
CA ASN A 110 2.54 4.39 -17.25
C ASN A 110 3.89 5.09 -17.05
N GLN A 111 3.90 6.32 -16.53
CA GLN A 111 5.13 7.10 -16.36
C GLN A 111 5.66 7.10 -14.92
N ALA A 112 6.97 7.31 -14.80
CA ALA A 112 7.68 7.44 -13.54
C ALA A 112 7.24 8.68 -12.74
N PHE A 113 7.26 8.56 -11.42
CA PHE A 113 7.18 9.71 -10.52
C PHE A 113 8.36 10.66 -10.76
N PHE A 114 8.05 11.94 -10.95
CA PHE A 114 8.99 13.05 -11.02
C PHE A 114 9.35 13.57 -9.62
N PRO A 115 10.53 14.20 -9.46
CA PRO A 115 10.91 14.84 -8.20
C PRO A 115 9.83 15.83 -7.71
N GLY A 116 9.46 15.72 -6.43
CA GLY A 116 8.45 16.56 -5.79
C GLY A 116 7.02 16.02 -5.86
N GLN A 117 6.75 14.95 -6.62
CA GLN A 117 5.45 14.27 -6.57
C GLN A 117 5.29 13.37 -5.34
N LEU A 118 6.39 12.87 -4.78
CA LEU A 118 6.41 12.08 -3.55
C LEU A 118 7.05 12.91 -2.42
N SER A 119 6.39 12.99 -1.27
CA SER A 119 6.91 13.65 -0.08
C SER A 119 6.57 12.85 1.18
N TYR A 120 7.56 12.60 2.04
CA TYR A 120 7.36 11.93 3.31
C TYR A 120 7.66 12.86 4.48
N ASN A 121 6.66 13.09 5.33
CA ASN A 121 6.83 13.78 6.61
C ASN A 121 7.04 12.75 7.71
N GLN A 122 8.31 12.46 8.04
CA GLN A 122 8.68 11.50 9.08
C GLN A 122 8.06 11.82 10.45
N GLY A 123 7.94 13.10 10.82
CA GLY A 123 7.36 13.49 12.11
C GLY A 123 5.85 13.24 12.19
N ALA A 124 5.17 13.25 11.05
CA ALA A 124 3.74 12.93 10.96
C ALA A 124 3.49 11.48 10.50
N GLY A 125 4.53 10.74 10.11
CA GLY A 125 4.41 9.44 9.44
C GLY A 125 3.59 9.50 8.15
N LEU A 126 3.56 10.65 7.46
CA LEU A 126 2.62 10.86 6.34
C LEU A 126 3.36 10.88 5.01
N LEU A 127 3.09 9.88 4.16
CA LEU A 127 3.47 9.90 2.76
C LEU A 127 2.38 10.63 1.97
N SER A 128 2.77 11.59 1.14
CA SER A 128 1.89 12.33 0.25
C SER A 128 2.35 12.16 -1.20
N ILE A 129 1.40 11.85 -2.07
CA ILE A 129 1.61 11.60 -3.49
C ILE A 129 0.76 12.59 -4.29
N ASN A 130 1.40 13.34 -5.17
CA ASN A 130 0.84 14.40 -5.98
C ASN A 130 1.14 14.14 -7.45
N ILE A 131 0.20 13.52 -8.14
CA ILE A 131 0.30 13.09 -9.53
C ILE A 131 -0.12 14.24 -10.46
N LEU A 132 -1.10 15.06 -10.04
CA LEU A 132 -1.67 16.15 -10.84
C LEU A 132 -0.93 17.48 -10.71
N GLY A 133 0.09 17.57 -9.84
CA GLY A 133 0.80 18.81 -9.53
C GLY A 133 -0.05 19.81 -8.73
N ASN A 134 -1.18 19.39 -8.18
CA ASN A 134 -2.06 20.21 -7.34
C ASN A 134 -1.49 20.30 -5.91
N LEU A 135 -1.31 21.49 -5.36
CA LEU A 135 -0.76 21.62 -4.00
C LEU A 135 -1.77 21.17 -2.91
N SER A 136 -3.07 21.07 -3.22
CA SER A 136 -4.11 20.62 -2.28
C SER A 136 -5.48 20.36 -2.94
N PRO A 137 -6.22 19.31 -2.49
CA PRO A 137 -5.66 18.17 -1.78
C PRO A 137 -4.67 17.44 -2.69
N VAL A 138 -3.61 16.87 -2.12
CA VAL A 138 -2.77 15.92 -2.85
C VAL A 138 -3.62 14.72 -3.26
N ASP A 139 -3.26 14.04 -4.33
CA ASP A 139 -4.13 13.02 -4.93
C ASP A 139 -4.24 11.76 -4.07
N MET A 140 -3.17 11.40 -3.37
CA MET A 140 -3.13 10.23 -2.49
C MET A 140 -2.26 10.53 -1.27
N GLN A 141 -2.61 9.92 -0.15
CA GLN A 141 -1.79 9.94 1.06
C GLN A 141 -1.80 8.57 1.72
N ILE A 142 -0.73 8.20 2.41
CA ILE A 142 -0.67 6.96 3.20
C ILE A 142 -0.07 7.31 4.56
N GLN A 143 -0.74 6.88 5.63
CA GLN A 143 -0.26 7.06 6.99
C GLN A 143 0.56 5.84 7.40
N LEU A 144 1.81 6.07 7.80
CA LEU A 144 2.67 5.08 8.43
C LEU A 144 2.69 5.39 9.92
N THR A 145 2.39 4.41 10.78
CA THR A 145 2.48 4.60 12.24
C THR A 145 3.77 4.07 12.84
N ALA A 146 4.62 3.41 12.03
CA ALA A 146 5.97 2.99 12.37
C ALA A 146 6.87 3.02 11.12
N GLY A 147 8.20 3.04 11.29
CA GLY A 147 9.17 2.76 10.23
C GLY A 147 10.03 3.93 9.74
N THR A 148 11.34 3.69 9.66
CA THR A 148 12.30 4.43 8.81
C THR A 148 13.44 3.50 8.39
N PRO A 149 14.05 3.69 7.20
CA PRO A 149 13.65 4.57 6.08
C PRO A 149 12.40 4.09 5.30
N LEU A 150 11.87 4.90 4.36
CA LEU A 150 10.71 4.55 3.53
C LEU A 150 11.19 4.11 2.13
N VAL A 151 10.65 2.98 1.64
CA VAL A 151 10.95 2.46 0.29
C VAL A 151 9.65 2.34 -0.51
N ILE A 152 9.60 3.02 -1.65
CA ILE A 152 8.48 3.03 -2.59
C ILE A 152 8.90 2.32 -3.87
N ARG A 153 8.11 1.39 -4.39
CA ARG A 153 8.32 0.83 -5.74
C ARG A 153 7.56 1.66 -6.74
N GLY A 154 8.30 2.21 -7.71
CA GLY A 154 7.73 2.92 -8.85
C GLY A 154 7.84 2.12 -10.15
N PRO A 155 7.23 2.59 -11.25
CA PRO A 155 7.16 1.86 -12.52
C PRO A 155 8.53 1.64 -13.23
N PHE A 156 9.64 2.17 -12.70
CA PHE A 156 10.98 2.04 -13.32
C PHE A 156 12.12 1.77 -12.33
N SER A 157 11.94 2.07 -11.04
CA SER A 157 12.90 1.77 -9.97
C SER A 157 12.26 1.98 -8.61
N ASP A 158 12.86 1.37 -7.58
CA ASP A 158 12.52 1.69 -6.20
C ASP A 158 13.07 3.08 -5.84
N ILE A 159 12.25 3.88 -5.19
CA ILE A 159 12.53 5.24 -4.70
C ILE A 159 12.64 5.16 -3.18
N ILE A 160 13.78 5.60 -2.63
CA ILE A 160 13.98 5.72 -1.18
C ILE A 160 13.71 7.16 -0.77
N LEU A 161 12.88 7.37 0.26
CA LEU A 161 12.51 8.68 0.81
C LEU A 161 12.91 8.83 2.27
#